data_AF-A0A0C9T8W6-F1
#
_entry.id   AF-A0A0C9T8W6-F1
#
_cell.length_a   1.000
_cell.length_b   1.000
_cell.length_c   1.000
_cell.angle_alpha   90.00
_cell.angle_beta   90.00
_cell.angle_gamma   90.00
#
_symmetry.space_group_name_H-M   'P 1'
#
loop_
_entity.id
_entity.type
_entity.pdbx_description
1 polymer ?
#
loop_
_entity_poly.entity_id
_entity_poly.type
_entity_poly.pdbx_seq_one_letter_code
_entity_poly.pdbx_strand_id
1 'polypeptide(L)'
;MADYKHSSKDGKLFQRKLYGFEAQAAYFCQEGEGFTMYPGGLSVKLGTPRTRAELEGPLRNAWLRARHLVPAIASKLVRHADGTDWFEYEVPASNAEAEKWAESTIVWHDETKKLIDFDVELADVYWKPTDAHYNVELHISPAPKEEGDWQFFYVAPHLAIDARSLMKLMEHVFDYLLEGLASPQSTPKLAWGEETARLPPTLAGCTGLEIDDKSTQGPPAPPPGFIPFLPIVKVNKDAKPTDHTNIGSLVVLDPEETKKFRKAAKEHGRTVTVLMHAFLALAETETALRLAIESGDAETYEKTVGAYEQATHFLFGFTFVNHRHKLEGYKSLQSPNGTPLFAVDGTSMVWDMNALRKAVKFDKSSKKVIREVSDDAIWDGVVAVSGAAQAGIPTSFEALHAREAEKHASLASHNDAALDMRALMVSSIGDYKQMDILNKYLPGVNKELSVTQLNHSIRNTHPLLVPIVWQYNERLSFYFNTARKFHTQEQLDLYTKIFREWIHDVVLSKY
;
A
#
# COMPACT_ATOMS: atom_id res chain seq x y z
N MET A 1 -21.73 -12.80 -13.47
CA MET A 1 -20.42 -12.65 -14.18
C MET A 1 -20.33 -11.46 -15.12
N ALA A 2 -21.34 -11.14 -15.96
CA ALA A 2 -21.23 -10.11 -17.00
C ALA A 2 -20.81 -8.72 -16.45
N ASP A 3 -21.34 -8.33 -15.29
CA ASP A 3 -21.10 -6.99 -14.73
C ASP A 3 -19.68 -6.80 -14.15
N TYR A 4 -18.96 -7.88 -13.84
CA TYR A 4 -17.61 -7.84 -13.23
C TYR A 4 -16.47 -7.93 -14.24
N LYS A 5 -16.81 -7.98 -15.52
CA LYS A 5 -15.88 -7.87 -16.64
C LYS A 5 -16.23 -6.59 -17.41
N HIS A 6 -15.21 -5.88 -17.86
CA HIS A 6 -15.44 -4.73 -18.74
C HIS A 6 -16.23 -5.17 -19.98
N SER A 7 -17.37 -4.52 -20.20
CA SER A 7 -18.21 -4.74 -21.35
C SER A 7 -18.69 -3.40 -21.92
N SER A 8 -19.02 -3.40 -23.21
CA SER A 8 -19.47 -2.20 -23.91
C SER A 8 -20.65 -2.54 -24.81
N LYS A 9 -21.61 -1.61 -24.91
CA LYS A 9 -22.76 -1.72 -25.83
C LYS A 9 -22.49 -1.05 -27.18
N ASP A 10 -21.61 -0.06 -27.22
CA ASP A 10 -21.35 0.81 -28.36
C ASP A 10 -19.91 0.75 -28.88
N GLY A 11 -19.04 0.00 -28.21
CA GLY A 11 -17.62 -0.10 -28.50
C GLY A 11 -16.80 1.12 -28.09
N LYS A 12 -17.39 2.08 -27.35
CA LYS A 12 -16.73 3.33 -26.93
C LYS A 12 -16.59 3.42 -25.42
N LEU A 13 -17.66 3.14 -24.68
CA LEU A 13 -17.66 3.14 -23.22
C LEU A 13 -17.65 1.71 -22.71
N PHE A 14 -16.62 1.35 -21.96
CA PHE A 14 -16.46 0.06 -21.31
C PHE A 14 -16.65 0.22 -19.82
N GLN A 15 -17.51 -0.59 -19.21
CA GLN A 15 -17.85 -0.47 -17.80
C GLN A 15 -17.73 -1.83 -17.11
N ARG A 16 -17.29 -1.83 -15.85
CA ARG A 16 -17.46 -2.96 -14.94
C ARG A 16 -17.80 -2.48 -13.54
N LYS A 17 -18.64 -3.23 -12.86
CA LYS A 17 -18.95 -3.05 -11.45
C LYS A 17 -17.76 -3.45 -10.58
N LEU A 18 -17.55 -2.75 -9.47
CA LEU A 18 -16.60 -3.18 -8.45
C LEU A 18 -17.15 -4.34 -7.62
N TYR A 19 -16.25 -5.19 -7.12
CA TYR A 19 -16.62 -6.33 -6.28
C TYR A 19 -15.63 -6.51 -5.13
N GLY A 20 -16.11 -7.10 -4.04
CA GLY A 20 -15.31 -7.47 -2.88
C GLY A 20 -14.42 -6.35 -2.36
N PHE A 21 -13.11 -6.56 -2.32
CA PHE A 21 -12.20 -5.59 -1.73
C PHE A 21 -12.09 -4.29 -2.53
N GLU A 22 -12.26 -4.33 -3.86
CA GLU A 22 -12.32 -3.11 -4.66
C GLU A 22 -13.51 -2.23 -4.25
N ALA A 23 -14.68 -2.84 -4.04
CA ALA A 23 -15.89 -2.13 -3.62
C ALA A 23 -15.76 -1.61 -2.17
N GLN A 24 -15.13 -2.36 -1.28
CA GLN A 24 -14.86 -1.91 0.09
C GLN A 24 -13.86 -0.75 0.12
N ALA A 25 -12.80 -0.79 -0.68
CA ALA A 25 -11.87 0.32 -0.80
C ALA A 25 -12.52 1.56 -1.45
N ALA A 26 -13.46 1.38 -2.39
CA ALA A 26 -14.22 2.50 -2.95
C ALA A 26 -15.10 3.18 -1.89
N TYR A 27 -15.75 2.38 -1.04
CA TYR A 27 -16.46 2.87 0.14
C TYR A 27 -15.52 3.66 1.06
N PHE A 28 -14.33 3.12 1.37
CA PHE A 28 -13.33 3.82 2.19
C PHE A 28 -12.92 5.17 1.59
N CYS A 29 -12.70 5.25 0.28
CA CYS A 29 -12.40 6.53 -0.36
C CYS A 29 -13.57 7.51 -0.28
N GLN A 30 -14.81 7.04 -0.45
CA GLN A 30 -15.99 7.89 -0.42
C GLN A 30 -16.28 8.45 0.98
N GLU A 31 -16.47 7.55 1.94
CA GLU A 31 -16.99 7.88 3.28
C GLU A 31 -15.84 8.21 4.24
N GLY A 32 -14.67 7.61 4.05
CA GLY A 32 -13.47 7.83 4.85
C GLY A 32 -12.59 9.01 4.43
N GLU A 33 -13.13 10.03 3.77
CA GLU A 33 -12.40 11.23 3.33
C GLU A 33 -11.13 10.91 2.50
N GLY A 34 -11.26 10.01 1.52
CA GLY A 34 -10.15 9.56 0.69
C GLY A 34 -9.26 8.51 1.36
N PHE A 35 -9.68 7.90 2.47
CA PHE A 35 -8.95 6.79 3.09
C PHE A 35 -8.59 5.74 2.02
N THR A 36 -7.35 5.26 2.04
CA THR A 36 -6.76 4.38 1.02
C THR A 36 -6.52 5.04 -0.34
N MET A 37 -6.47 6.37 -0.46
CA MET A 37 -5.79 6.99 -1.60
C MET A 37 -4.31 6.60 -1.58
N TYR A 38 -3.72 6.28 -2.71
CA TYR A 38 -2.38 5.71 -2.81
C TYR A 38 -1.42 6.65 -3.53
N PRO A 39 -0.76 7.56 -2.78
CA PRO A 39 0.43 8.22 -3.28
C PRO A 39 1.65 7.30 -3.14
N GLY A 40 2.56 7.44 -4.08
CA GLY A 40 3.89 6.86 -3.97
C GLY A 40 4.79 7.42 -5.05
N GLY A 41 6.09 7.21 -4.90
CA GLY A 41 7.05 7.95 -5.72
C GLY A 41 8.40 7.29 -5.89
N LEU A 42 9.12 7.77 -6.90
CA LEU A 42 10.45 7.34 -7.28
C LEU A 42 11.35 8.56 -7.43
N SER A 43 12.56 8.51 -6.87
CA SER A 43 13.62 9.46 -7.23
C SER A 43 14.44 8.88 -8.38
N VAL A 44 14.53 9.62 -9.47
CA VAL A 44 15.15 9.22 -10.73
C VAL A 44 16.34 10.12 -11.05
N LYS A 45 17.48 9.50 -11.32
CA LYS A 45 18.68 10.16 -11.82
C LYS A 45 18.86 9.85 -13.29
N LEU A 46 18.89 10.90 -14.12
CA LEU A 46 19.15 10.80 -15.55
C LEU A 46 20.66 10.88 -15.81
N GLY A 47 21.14 10.13 -16.80
CA GLY A 47 22.56 10.12 -17.19
C GLY A 47 23.05 11.45 -17.76
N THR A 48 22.13 12.26 -18.26
CA THR A 48 22.35 13.66 -18.65
C THR A 48 21.27 14.49 -17.97
N PRO A 49 21.63 15.55 -17.22
CA PRO A 49 20.67 16.47 -16.63
C PRO A 49 19.68 16.98 -17.68
N ARG A 50 18.39 16.94 -17.38
CA ARG A 50 17.32 17.42 -18.27
C ARG A 50 16.50 18.49 -17.59
N THR A 51 16.14 19.51 -18.35
CA THR A 51 15.15 20.52 -17.97
C THR A 51 13.72 19.98 -18.12
N ARG A 52 12.75 20.64 -17.47
CA ARG A 52 11.32 20.35 -17.65
C ARG A 52 10.92 20.34 -19.13
N ALA A 53 11.34 21.36 -19.88
CA ALA A 53 11.00 21.51 -21.30
C ALA A 53 11.50 20.33 -22.15
N GLU A 54 12.66 19.75 -21.82
CA GLU A 54 13.19 18.57 -22.50
C GLU A 54 12.44 17.28 -22.13
N LEU A 55 11.82 17.22 -20.95
CA LEU A 55 11.08 16.03 -20.48
C LEU A 55 9.61 16.02 -20.89
N GLU A 56 8.97 17.19 -21.00
CA GLU A 56 7.51 17.30 -21.19
C GLU A 56 6.99 16.51 -22.39
N GLY A 57 7.62 16.66 -23.55
CA GLY A 57 7.23 15.93 -24.77
C GLY A 57 7.44 14.41 -24.64
N PRO A 58 8.68 13.94 -24.36
CA PRO A 58 8.96 12.52 -24.18
C PRO A 58 8.12 11.84 -23.09
N LEU A 59 7.89 12.50 -21.96
CA LEU A 59 7.08 11.95 -20.87
C LEU A 59 5.60 11.82 -21.26
N ARG A 60 5.04 12.83 -21.93
CA ARG A 60 3.66 12.76 -22.44
C ARG A 60 3.50 11.58 -23.40
N ASN A 61 4.45 11.39 -24.30
CA ASN A 61 4.45 10.26 -25.23
C ASN A 61 4.57 8.91 -24.51
N ALA A 62 5.42 8.84 -23.49
CA ALA A 62 5.55 7.66 -22.63
C ALA A 62 4.24 7.33 -21.91
N TRP A 63 3.55 8.35 -21.38
CA TRP A 63 2.28 8.18 -20.68
C TRP A 63 1.14 7.75 -21.60
N LEU A 64 1.08 8.26 -22.83
CA LEU A 64 0.13 7.80 -23.85
C LEU A 64 0.34 6.33 -24.22
N ARG A 65 1.59 5.90 -24.39
CA ARG A 65 1.93 4.49 -24.65
C ARG A 65 1.59 3.61 -23.44
N ALA A 66 1.83 4.10 -22.23
CA ALA A 66 1.45 3.42 -21.00
C ALA A 66 -0.07 3.23 -20.89
N ARG A 67 -0.89 4.23 -21.28
CA ARG A 67 -2.36 4.09 -21.37
C ARG A 67 -2.77 3.05 -22.39
N HIS A 68 -2.13 3.00 -23.56
CA HIS A 68 -2.48 1.99 -24.57
C HIS A 68 -2.07 0.58 -24.11
N LEU A 69 -0.96 0.44 -23.41
CA LEU A 69 -0.56 -0.83 -22.80
C LEU A 69 -1.52 -1.22 -21.66
N VAL A 70 -1.87 -0.27 -20.80
CA VAL A 70 -2.61 -0.47 -19.55
C VAL A 70 -3.79 0.51 -19.49
N PRO A 71 -4.90 0.27 -20.21
CA PRO A 71 -6.02 1.22 -20.31
C PRO A 71 -6.68 1.53 -18.96
N ALA A 72 -6.58 0.63 -17.98
CA ALA A 72 -7.14 0.81 -16.65
C ALA A 72 -6.63 2.06 -15.89
N ILE A 73 -5.45 2.59 -16.24
CA ILE A 73 -4.94 3.84 -15.64
C ILE A 73 -5.77 5.07 -16.02
N ALA A 74 -6.47 4.99 -17.16
CA ALA A 74 -7.34 6.05 -17.68
C ALA A 74 -8.83 5.72 -17.48
N SER A 75 -9.15 4.69 -16.69
CA SER A 75 -10.53 4.49 -16.24
C SER A 75 -10.88 5.54 -15.19
N LYS A 76 -12.17 5.82 -15.03
CA LYS A 76 -12.72 6.66 -13.97
C LYS A 76 -13.44 5.79 -12.97
N LEU A 77 -13.36 6.18 -11.70
CA LEU A 77 -14.18 5.60 -10.64
C LEU A 77 -15.47 6.40 -10.55
N VAL A 78 -16.62 5.73 -10.72
CA VAL A 78 -17.93 6.39 -10.83
C VAL A 78 -18.95 5.71 -9.92
N ARG A 79 -19.60 6.51 -9.07
CA ARG A 79 -20.80 6.12 -8.30
C ARG A 79 -22.04 6.21 -9.18
N HIS A 80 -22.72 5.10 -9.41
CA HIS A 80 -24.00 5.06 -10.13
C HIS A 80 -25.17 5.45 -9.21
N ALA A 81 -26.31 5.77 -9.81
CA ALA A 81 -27.50 6.24 -9.09
C ALA A 81 -28.10 5.21 -8.13
N ASP A 82 -27.83 3.92 -8.35
CA ASP A 82 -28.21 2.83 -7.45
C ASP A 82 -27.26 2.65 -6.25
N GLY A 83 -26.27 3.54 -6.11
CA GLY A 83 -25.27 3.52 -5.05
C GLY A 83 -24.09 2.59 -5.32
N THR A 84 -24.05 1.90 -6.44
CA THR A 84 -22.94 0.99 -6.78
C THR A 84 -21.77 1.72 -7.42
N ASP A 85 -20.54 1.29 -7.13
CA ASP A 85 -19.32 1.86 -7.70
C ASP A 85 -18.85 1.04 -8.91
N TRP A 86 -18.41 1.75 -9.95
CA TRP A 86 -18.00 1.18 -11.24
C TRP A 86 -16.67 1.78 -11.69
N PHE A 87 -15.92 0.99 -12.45
CA PHE A 87 -14.91 1.53 -13.34
C PHE A 87 -15.48 1.75 -14.72
N GLU A 88 -15.21 2.93 -15.27
CA GLU A 88 -15.62 3.33 -16.61
C GLU A 88 -14.40 3.74 -17.44
N TYR A 89 -14.22 3.11 -18.60
CA TYR A 89 -13.16 3.43 -19.55
C TYR A 89 -13.77 3.90 -20.86
N GLU A 90 -13.37 5.09 -21.30
CA GLU A 90 -13.76 5.64 -22.60
C GLU A 90 -12.59 5.56 -23.58
N VAL A 91 -12.85 4.95 -24.75
CA VAL A 91 -11.90 4.92 -25.86
C VAL A 91 -11.77 6.33 -26.45
N PRO A 92 -10.56 6.90 -26.56
CA PRO A 92 -10.38 8.19 -27.22
C PRO A 92 -10.88 8.15 -28.67
N ALA A 93 -11.70 9.13 -29.06
CA ALA A 93 -12.15 9.24 -30.45
C ALA A 93 -11.01 9.67 -31.41
N SER A 94 -9.92 10.21 -30.85
CA SER A 94 -8.73 10.63 -31.60
C SER A 94 -7.48 10.70 -30.72
N ASN A 95 -6.29 10.77 -31.35
CA ASN A 95 -5.04 11.05 -30.63
C ASN A 95 -5.10 12.37 -29.87
N ALA A 96 -5.79 13.40 -30.38
CA ALA A 96 -5.90 14.68 -29.70
C ALA A 96 -6.68 14.58 -28.37
N GLU A 97 -7.68 13.70 -28.28
CA GLU A 97 -8.37 13.43 -27.02
C GLU A 97 -7.49 12.64 -26.04
N ALA A 98 -6.69 11.71 -26.55
CA ALA A 98 -5.71 11.01 -25.72
C ALA A 98 -4.64 11.97 -25.17
N GLU A 99 -4.15 12.91 -26.00
CA GLU A 99 -3.22 13.97 -25.57
C GLU A 99 -3.83 14.85 -24.47
N LYS A 100 -5.10 15.27 -24.61
CA LYS A 100 -5.80 16.02 -23.56
C LYS A 100 -5.87 15.27 -22.23
N TRP A 101 -6.09 13.95 -22.27
CA TRP A 101 -6.04 13.13 -21.06
C TRP A 101 -4.64 13.11 -20.44
N ALA A 102 -3.58 12.99 -21.26
CA ALA A 102 -2.21 13.01 -20.73
C ALA A 102 -1.89 14.38 -20.12
N GLU A 103 -2.31 15.47 -20.75
CA GLU A 103 -2.16 16.83 -20.21
C GLU A 103 -2.93 17.03 -18.90
N SER A 104 -4.12 16.44 -18.75
CA SER A 104 -4.90 16.55 -17.52
C SER A 104 -4.42 15.62 -16.40
N THR A 105 -3.60 14.60 -16.70
CA THR A 105 -3.13 13.61 -15.70
C THR A 105 -1.65 13.70 -15.42
N ILE A 106 -0.90 14.57 -16.11
CA ILE A 106 0.50 14.87 -15.78
C ILE A 106 0.55 16.23 -15.09
N VAL A 107 0.88 16.23 -13.80
CA VAL A 107 0.95 17.43 -12.97
C VAL A 107 2.40 17.76 -12.68
N TRP A 108 2.84 18.95 -13.07
CA TRP A 108 4.19 19.43 -12.81
C TRP A 108 4.23 20.32 -11.58
N HIS A 109 5.22 20.08 -10.74
CA HIS A 109 5.51 20.86 -9.54
C HIS A 109 6.88 21.49 -9.68
N ASP A 110 6.98 22.76 -9.29
CA ASP A 110 8.22 23.51 -9.39
C ASP A 110 9.03 23.45 -8.08
N GLU A 111 8.41 22.99 -6.98
CA GLU A 111 9.07 22.88 -5.68
C GLU A 111 10.00 21.68 -5.59
N THR A 112 11.17 21.92 -5.00
CA THR A 112 12.13 20.87 -4.66
C THR A 112 11.93 20.40 -3.22
N LYS A 113 11.47 19.15 -3.04
CA LYS A 113 11.19 18.53 -1.73
C LYS A 113 11.84 17.15 -1.61
N LYS A 114 12.07 16.66 -0.39
CA LYS A 114 12.50 15.27 -0.21
C LYS A 114 11.33 14.35 -0.59
N LEU A 115 11.66 13.14 -1.06
CA LEU A 115 10.66 12.17 -1.53
C LEU A 115 9.54 11.91 -0.50
N ILE A 116 9.90 11.78 0.78
CA ILE A 116 8.96 11.56 1.88
C ILE A 116 8.09 12.78 2.20
N ASP A 117 8.66 13.98 2.15
CA ASP A 117 7.93 15.21 2.47
C ASP A 117 6.85 15.45 1.41
N PHE A 118 7.20 15.18 0.15
CA PHE A 118 6.27 15.35 -0.96
C PHE A 118 5.22 14.23 -1.04
N ASP A 119 5.57 13.00 -0.65
CA ASP A 119 4.60 11.90 -0.48
C ASP A 119 3.51 12.23 0.56
N VAL A 120 3.91 12.82 1.70
CA VAL A 120 2.98 13.25 2.75
C VAL A 120 2.02 14.35 2.26
N GLU A 121 2.52 15.27 1.44
CA GLU A 121 1.70 16.31 0.82
C GLU A 121 0.74 15.75 -0.23
N LEU A 122 1.22 14.88 -1.12
CA LEU A 122 0.39 14.24 -2.14
C LEU A 122 -0.67 13.31 -1.54
N ALA A 123 -0.52 12.88 -0.28
CA ALA A 123 -1.58 12.18 0.44
C ALA A 123 -2.83 13.05 0.64
N ASP A 124 -2.75 14.38 0.54
CA ASP A 124 -3.90 15.29 0.57
C ASP A 124 -4.51 15.54 -0.82
N VAL A 125 -3.88 15.05 -1.90
CA VAL A 125 -4.49 14.97 -3.22
C VAL A 125 -5.33 13.71 -3.27
N TYR A 126 -6.65 13.85 -3.24
CA TYR A 126 -7.56 12.72 -3.35
C TYR A 126 -8.87 13.12 -4.02
N TRP A 127 -9.60 12.10 -4.49
CA TRP A 127 -10.93 12.22 -5.06
C TRP A 127 -11.78 11.04 -4.62
N LYS A 128 -13.09 11.24 -4.67
CA LYS A 128 -14.12 10.27 -4.32
C LYS A 128 -14.68 9.60 -5.57
N PRO A 129 -15.29 8.42 -5.46
CA PRO A 129 -16.08 7.82 -6.54
C PRO A 129 -17.13 8.76 -7.17
N THR A 130 -17.68 9.69 -6.40
CA THR A 130 -18.63 10.69 -6.91
C THR A 130 -18.02 11.77 -7.80
N ASP A 131 -16.70 11.92 -7.83
CA ASP A 131 -16.02 12.99 -8.57
C ASP A 131 -15.77 12.63 -10.04
N ALA A 132 -15.93 11.34 -10.40
CA ALA A 132 -15.68 10.81 -11.75
C ALA A 132 -14.27 11.15 -12.28
N HIS A 133 -13.28 11.14 -11.39
CA HIS A 133 -11.88 11.44 -11.67
C HIS A 133 -11.18 10.24 -12.30
N TYR A 134 -10.13 10.49 -13.10
CA TYR A 134 -9.28 9.42 -13.62
C TYR A 134 -8.54 8.69 -12.50
N ASN A 135 -8.34 7.40 -12.68
CA ASN A 135 -7.76 6.51 -11.68
C ASN A 135 -6.31 6.83 -11.33
N VAL A 136 -5.51 7.38 -12.24
CA VAL A 136 -4.09 7.61 -11.99
C VAL A 136 -3.67 8.99 -12.51
N GLU A 137 -3.12 9.79 -11.62
CA GLU A 137 -2.33 10.98 -11.96
C GLU A 137 -0.84 10.68 -11.80
N LEU A 138 -0.03 11.33 -12.63
CA LEU A 138 1.43 11.32 -12.59
C LEU A 138 1.92 12.72 -12.21
N HIS A 139 2.53 12.86 -11.04
CA HIS A 139 3.09 14.11 -10.56
C HIS A 139 4.61 14.12 -10.71
N ILE A 140 5.16 15.20 -11.26
CA ILE A 140 6.59 15.32 -11.57
C ILE A 140 7.16 16.54 -10.85
N SER A 141 8.27 16.37 -10.14
CA SER A 141 8.96 17.47 -9.46
C SER A 141 10.49 17.34 -9.57
N PRO A 142 11.24 18.45 -9.44
CA PRO A 142 12.68 18.40 -9.31
C PRO A 142 13.10 17.72 -7.99
N ALA A 143 14.15 16.90 -8.02
CA ALA A 143 14.69 16.28 -6.82
C ALA A 143 15.76 17.18 -6.15
N PRO A 144 15.91 17.14 -4.81
CA PRO A 144 16.83 18.02 -4.07
C PRO A 144 18.30 17.63 -4.13
N LYS A 145 18.63 16.42 -4.57
CA LYS A 145 19.99 15.87 -4.41
C LYS A 145 20.98 16.44 -5.42
N GLU A 146 20.60 16.43 -6.69
CA GLU A 146 21.45 16.86 -7.79
C GLU A 146 20.60 17.62 -8.83
N GLU A 147 21.20 18.61 -9.48
CA GLU A 147 20.56 19.35 -10.55
C GLU A 147 20.24 18.41 -11.72
N GLY A 148 18.97 18.39 -12.15
CA GLY A 148 18.49 17.52 -13.22
C GLY A 148 18.06 16.12 -12.78
N ASP A 149 18.09 15.81 -11.48
CA ASP A 149 17.36 14.67 -10.92
C ASP A 149 15.87 15.02 -10.78
N TRP A 150 15.01 14.03 -11.00
CA TRP A 150 13.56 14.20 -11.02
C TRP A 150 12.88 13.21 -10.09
N GLN A 151 11.74 13.59 -9.53
CA GLN A 151 10.87 12.68 -8.81
C GLN A 151 9.61 12.43 -9.62
N PHE A 152 9.22 11.16 -9.69
CA PHE A 152 8.01 10.70 -10.35
C PHE A 152 7.09 10.14 -9.28
N PHE A 153 5.98 10.80 -9.04
CA PHE A 153 4.94 10.35 -8.13
C PHE A 153 3.70 9.98 -8.91
N TYR A 154 2.91 9.10 -8.31
CA TYR A 154 1.57 8.80 -8.75
C TYR A 154 0.61 9.07 -7.60
N VAL A 155 -0.62 9.38 -7.95
CA VAL A 155 -1.74 9.38 -7.02
C VAL A 155 -2.87 8.58 -7.67
N ALA A 156 -3.43 7.64 -6.94
CA ALA A 156 -4.50 6.77 -7.42
C ALA A 156 -5.31 6.21 -6.24
N PRO A 157 -6.65 6.01 -6.32
CA PRO A 157 -7.34 5.28 -5.28
C PRO A 157 -6.77 3.87 -5.24
N HIS A 158 -6.45 3.35 -4.05
CA HIS A 158 -5.66 2.10 -3.98
C HIS A 158 -6.38 0.92 -4.64
N LEU A 159 -7.71 0.94 -4.68
CA LEU A 159 -8.53 -0.03 -5.41
C LEU A 159 -8.27 -0.10 -6.92
N ALA A 160 -7.68 0.95 -7.51
CA ALA A 160 -7.34 1.00 -8.92
C ALA A 160 -5.96 0.41 -9.21
N ILE A 161 -5.03 0.43 -8.26
CA ILE A 161 -3.66 -0.03 -8.49
C ILE A 161 -2.92 -0.43 -7.21
N ASP A 162 -2.23 -1.58 -7.25
CA ASP A 162 -1.30 -2.02 -6.21
C ASP A 162 0.15 -1.63 -6.53
N ALA A 163 1.02 -1.66 -5.50
CA ALA A 163 2.43 -1.28 -5.63
C ALA A 163 3.19 -2.06 -6.71
N ARG A 164 2.90 -3.35 -6.89
CA ARG A 164 3.63 -4.20 -7.84
C ARG A 164 3.28 -3.83 -9.28
N SER A 165 1.99 -3.67 -9.58
CA SER A 165 1.53 -3.19 -10.89
C SER A 165 2.14 -1.85 -11.23
N LEU A 166 2.18 -0.96 -10.25
CA LEU A 166 2.61 0.41 -10.43
C LEU A 166 4.10 0.52 -10.73
N MET A 167 4.94 -0.17 -9.96
CA MET A 167 6.37 -0.17 -10.26
C MET A 167 6.67 -0.80 -11.61
N LYS A 168 5.90 -1.82 -12.03
CA LYS A 168 6.04 -2.39 -13.38
C LYS A 168 5.51 -1.46 -14.47
N LEU A 169 4.47 -0.68 -14.20
CA LEU A 169 3.98 0.38 -15.09
C LEU A 169 5.06 1.45 -15.28
N MET A 170 5.65 1.93 -14.17
CA MET A 170 6.73 2.92 -14.20
C MET A 170 7.96 2.41 -14.94
N GLU A 171 8.26 1.11 -14.86
CA GLU A 171 9.31 0.51 -15.67
C GLU A 171 9.08 0.71 -17.18
N HIS A 172 7.86 0.49 -17.66
CA HIS A 172 7.50 0.74 -19.06
C HIS A 172 7.48 2.23 -19.41
N VAL A 173 7.03 3.09 -18.50
CA VAL A 173 7.09 4.55 -18.69
C VAL A 173 8.53 5.00 -18.88
N PHE A 174 9.48 4.48 -18.09
CA PHE A 174 10.89 4.82 -18.22
C PHE A 174 11.51 4.27 -19.51
N ASP A 175 11.11 3.10 -20.00
CA ASP A 175 11.54 2.61 -21.32
C ASP A 175 11.13 3.61 -22.41
N TYR A 176 9.85 3.98 -22.41
CA TYR A 176 9.30 4.88 -23.42
C TYR A 176 9.86 6.30 -23.30
N LEU A 177 10.13 6.76 -22.09
CA LEU A 177 10.79 8.04 -21.83
C LEU A 177 12.20 8.06 -22.42
N LEU A 178 13.00 7.03 -22.17
CA LEU A 178 14.35 6.92 -22.73
C LEU A 178 14.33 6.85 -24.26
N GLU A 179 13.41 6.08 -24.84
CA GLU A 179 13.21 6.05 -26.30
C GLU A 179 12.90 7.45 -26.87
N GLY A 180 12.03 8.22 -26.20
CA GLY A 180 11.67 9.58 -26.61
C GLY A 180 12.78 10.60 -26.41
N LEU A 181 13.65 10.41 -25.41
CA LEU A 181 14.83 11.26 -25.18
C LEU A 181 15.96 10.98 -26.18
N ALA A 182 16.12 9.73 -26.59
CA ALA A 182 17.13 9.33 -27.58
C ALA A 182 16.76 9.80 -29.00
N SER A 183 15.46 9.86 -29.30
CA SER A 183 14.96 10.31 -30.60
C SER A 183 13.70 11.15 -30.36
N PRO A 184 13.75 12.48 -30.55
CA PRO A 184 12.56 13.31 -30.45
C PRO A 184 11.49 12.84 -31.44
N GLN A 185 10.47 12.18 -30.93
CA GLN A 185 9.36 11.63 -31.71
C GLN A 185 8.18 12.60 -31.67
N SER A 186 7.48 12.74 -32.81
CA SER A 186 6.11 13.24 -32.81
C SER A 186 5.23 12.35 -31.93
N THR A 187 4.08 12.88 -31.46
CA THR A 187 3.12 12.07 -30.69
C THR A 187 2.89 10.70 -31.34
N PRO A 188 2.98 9.59 -30.59
CA PRO A 188 2.76 8.26 -31.13
C PRO A 188 1.36 8.15 -31.73
N LYS A 189 1.28 7.62 -32.95
CA LYS A 189 -0.01 7.28 -33.58
C LYS A 189 -0.43 5.90 -33.10
N LEU A 190 -1.27 5.84 -32.08
CA LEU A 190 -1.76 4.61 -31.47
C LEU A 190 -3.12 4.22 -32.07
N ALA A 191 -3.33 2.92 -32.27
CA ALA A 191 -4.61 2.38 -32.70
C ALA A 191 -5.55 2.28 -31.49
N TRP A 192 -6.20 3.40 -31.15
CA TRP A 192 -7.17 3.45 -30.05
C TRP A 192 -8.37 2.54 -30.32
N GLY A 193 -8.86 1.89 -29.27
CA GLY A 193 -9.84 0.83 -29.30
C GLY A 193 -9.22 -0.57 -29.19
N GLU A 194 -8.01 -0.79 -29.72
CA GLU A 194 -7.32 -2.10 -29.59
C GLU A 194 -6.86 -2.37 -28.16
N GLU A 195 -6.63 -1.33 -27.37
CA GLU A 195 -6.27 -1.46 -25.95
C GLU A 195 -7.37 -2.05 -25.09
N THR A 196 -8.64 -1.96 -25.50
CA THR A 196 -9.78 -2.41 -24.69
C THR A 196 -9.73 -3.91 -24.37
N ALA A 197 -9.05 -4.71 -25.20
CA ALA A 197 -8.79 -6.12 -24.94
C ALA A 197 -7.94 -6.36 -23.66
N ARG A 198 -7.18 -5.35 -23.22
CA ARG A 198 -6.33 -5.37 -22.02
C ARG A 198 -7.03 -4.81 -20.77
N LEU A 199 -8.33 -4.53 -20.83
CA LEU A 199 -9.12 -4.17 -19.64
C LEU A 199 -9.42 -5.45 -18.82
N PRO A 200 -8.86 -5.58 -17.61
CA PRO A 200 -9.06 -6.79 -16.81
C PRO A 200 -10.47 -6.84 -16.19
N PRO A 201 -11.00 -8.03 -15.86
CA PRO A 201 -12.12 -8.14 -14.93
C PRO A 201 -11.68 -7.83 -13.49
N THR A 202 -12.60 -7.93 -12.53
CA THR A 202 -12.26 -7.92 -11.09
C THR A 202 -11.27 -9.05 -10.75
N LEU A 203 -10.56 -8.93 -9.62
CA LEU A 203 -9.67 -10.00 -9.15
C LEU A 203 -10.37 -11.36 -9.05
N ALA A 204 -11.58 -11.39 -8.48
CA ALA A 204 -12.40 -12.61 -8.42
C ALA A 204 -12.73 -13.13 -9.83
N GLY A 205 -13.06 -12.24 -10.77
CA GLY A 205 -13.34 -12.59 -12.16
C GLY A 205 -12.15 -13.19 -12.91
N CYS A 206 -10.92 -12.83 -12.56
CA CYS A 206 -9.70 -13.40 -13.14
C CYS A 206 -9.47 -14.88 -12.79
N THR A 207 -10.12 -15.40 -11.75
CA THR A 207 -9.93 -16.80 -11.29
C THR A 207 -10.69 -17.83 -12.11
N GLY A 208 -11.71 -17.40 -12.86
CA GLY A 208 -12.64 -18.28 -13.58
C GLY A 208 -13.72 -18.94 -12.72
N LEU A 209 -13.72 -18.76 -11.40
CA LEU A 209 -14.81 -19.22 -10.52
C LEU A 209 -16.02 -18.29 -10.60
N GLU A 210 -17.21 -18.82 -10.31
CA GLU A 210 -18.45 -18.04 -10.26
C GLU A 210 -18.47 -17.10 -9.05
N ILE A 211 -18.84 -15.84 -9.30
CA ILE A 211 -19.00 -14.82 -8.26
C ILE A 211 -20.43 -14.92 -7.71
N ASP A 212 -20.57 -15.20 -6.42
CA ASP A 212 -21.86 -15.25 -5.71
C ASP A 212 -22.25 -13.89 -5.11
N ASP A 213 -23.00 -13.12 -5.89
CA ASP A 213 -23.52 -11.80 -5.48
C ASP A 213 -24.61 -11.87 -4.40
N LYS A 214 -25.12 -13.07 -4.13
CA LYS A 214 -26.20 -13.28 -3.15
C LYS A 214 -25.67 -13.81 -1.83
N SER A 215 -24.36 -13.99 -1.69
CA SER A 215 -23.78 -14.41 -0.44
C SER A 215 -24.14 -13.39 0.65
N THR A 216 -24.86 -13.87 1.66
CA THR A 216 -25.09 -13.14 2.90
C THR A 216 -24.13 -13.60 3.99
N GLN A 217 -23.05 -14.30 3.62
CA GLN A 217 -22.06 -14.74 4.59
C GLN A 217 -21.34 -13.50 5.12
N GLY A 218 -21.66 -13.16 6.36
CA GLY A 218 -20.91 -12.16 7.10
C GLY A 218 -19.51 -12.67 7.46
N PRO A 219 -18.69 -11.80 8.07
CA PRO A 219 -17.35 -12.18 8.51
C PRO A 219 -17.40 -13.41 9.42
N PRO A 220 -16.39 -14.30 9.31
CA PRO A 220 -16.29 -15.42 10.23
C PRO A 220 -16.27 -14.90 11.67
N ALA A 221 -16.99 -15.58 12.56
CA ALA A 221 -16.99 -15.21 13.96
C ALA A 221 -15.55 -15.22 14.50
N PRO A 222 -15.18 -14.26 15.36
CA PRO A 222 -13.85 -14.28 15.96
C PRO A 222 -13.68 -15.55 16.81
N PRO A 223 -12.43 -15.97 17.07
CA PRO A 223 -12.17 -17.12 17.93
C PRO A 223 -12.88 -17.02 19.30
N PRO A 224 -13.30 -18.14 19.91
CA PRO A 224 -13.89 -18.10 21.25
C PRO A 224 -12.99 -17.38 22.26
N GLY A 225 -13.56 -16.47 23.05
CA GLY A 225 -12.81 -15.68 24.04
C GLY A 225 -11.92 -14.60 23.45
N PHE A 226 -12.12 -14.21 22.18
CA PHE A 226 -11.39 -13.15 21.53
C PHE A 226 -11.62 -11.79 22.20
N ILE A 227 -10.53 -11.21 22.73
CA ILE A 227 -10.44 -9.87 23.27
C ILE A 227 -9.19 -9.26 22.63
N PRO A 228 -9.32 -8.34 21.66
CA PRO A 228 -8.16 -7.77 20.99
C PRO A 228 -7.45 -6.75 21.87
N PHE A 229 -6.13 -6.69 21.77
CA PHE A 229 -5.35 -5.57 22.28
C PHE A 229 -5.58 -4.35 21.39
N LEU A 230 -6.40 -3.41 21.87
CA LEU A 230 -6.68 -2.13 21.23
C LEU A 230 -6.34 -1.01 22.22
N PRO A 231 -5.19 -0.33 22.07
CA PRO A 231 -4.87 0.84 22.87
C PRO A 231 -5.93 1.93 22.68
N ILE A 232 -6.05 2.84 23.65
CA ILE A 232 -7.01 3.94 23.56
C ILE A 232 -6.71 4.84 22.35
N VAL A 233 -7.77 5.16 21.59
CA VAL A 233 -7.70 6.17 20.53
C VAL A 233 -7.84 7.55 21.15
N LYS A 234 -6.94 8.46 20.80
CA LYS A 234 -7.01 9.87 21.20
C LYS A 234 -6.98 10.76 19.98
N VAL A 235 -7.79 11.81 20.01
CA VAL A 235 -7.65 12.90 19.06
C VAL A 235 -6.46 13.75 19.47
N ASN A 236 -5.56 13.98 18.52
CA ASN A 236 -4.46 14.92 18.63
C ASN A 236 -5.03 16.34 18.60
N LYS A 237 -5.00 17.01 19.75
CA LYS A 237 -5.53 18.38 19.90
C LYS A 237 -4.61 19.45 19.30
N ASP A 238 -3.36 19.10 19.01
CA ASP A 238 -2.37 20.03 18.46
C ASP A 238 -2.38 20.05 16.92
N ALA A 239 -3.08 19.11 16.28
CA ALA A 239 -3.26 19.08 14.85
C ALA A 239 -4.07 20.30 14.36
N LYS A 240 -3.51 21.04 13.41
CA LYS A 240 -4.16 22.22 12.82
C LYS A 240 -4.85 21.84 11.49
N PRO A 241 -5.91 22.56 11.10
CA PRO A 241 -6.57 22.34 9.80
C PRO A 241 -5.66 22.50 8.57
N THR A 242 -4.55 23.24 8.71
CA THR A 242 -3.55 23.46 7.65
C THR A 242 -2.47 22.39 7.60
N ASP A 243 -2.41 21.50 8.60
CA ASP A 243 -1.42 20.44 8.62
C ASP A 243 -1.83 19.32 7.66
N HIS A 244 -0.83 18.63 7.09
CA HIS A 244 -1.09 17.46 6.27
C HIS A 244 -1.82 16.37 7.04
N THR A 245 -2.75 15.68 6.37
CA THR A 245 -3.54 14.61 6.99
C THR A 245 -2.64 13.48 7.50
N ASN A 246 -1.64 13.11 6.71
CA ASN A 246 -0.69 12.07 7.09
C ASN A 246 0.50 12.62 7.89
N ILE A 247 1.04 11.75 8.74
CA ILE A 247 2.43 11.79 9.19
C ILE A 247 3.13 10.52 8.73
N GLY A 248 4.44 10.62 8.48
CA GLY A 248 5.25 9.54 7.90
C GLY A 248 6.59 9.41 8.60
N SER A 249 7.13 8.20 8.66
CA SER A 249 8.47 7.91 9.15
C SER A 249 9.05 6.70 8.41
N LEU A 250 10.33 6.74 8.04
CA LEU A 250 10.98 5.72 7.21
C LEU A 250 12.17 5.11 7.95
N VAL A 251 12.15 3.80 8.11
CA VAL A 251 13.30 3.01 8.59
C VAL A 251 13.88 2.23 7.42
N VAL A 252 15.17 2.41 7.14
CA VAL A 252 15.87 1.69 6.09
C VAL A 252 16.98 0.84 6.72
N LEU A 253 16.99 -0.45 6.41
CA LEU A 253 18.15 -1.30 6.63
C LEU A 253 19.11 -1.14 5.45
N ASP A 254 20.37 -0.88 5.72
CA ASP A 254 21.38 -0.89 4.66
C ASP A 254 21.58 -2.31 4.06
N PRO A 255 22.40 -2.49 3.00
CA PRO A 255 22.59 -3.80 2.40
C PRO A 255 23.11 -4.88 3.36
N GLU A 256 24.03 -4.55 4.28
CA GLU A 256 24.57 -5.52 5.23
C GLU A 256 23.56 -5.85 6.32
N GLU A 257 22.84 -4.85 6.83
CA GLU A 257 21.74 -5.06 7.78
C GLU A 257 20.60 -5.88 7.17
N THR A 258 20.25 -5.61 5.90
CA THR A 258 19.26 -6.38 5.15
C THR A 258 19.68 -7.83 4.99
N LYS A 259 20.95 -8.08 4.67
CA LYS A 259 21.52 -9.43 4.59
C LYS A 259 21.45 -10.17 5.92
N LYS A 260 21.80 -9.52 7.03
CA LYS A 260 21.66 -10.07 8.39
C LYS A 260 20.20 -10.38 8.72
N PHE A 261 19.28 -9.47 8.41
CA PHE A 261 17.85 -9.67 8.61
C PHE A 261 17.33 -10.91 7.88
N ARG A 262 17.68 -11.05 6.60
CA ARG A 262 17.30 -12.21 5.79
C ARG A 262 17.95 -13.50 6.26
N LYS A 263 19.21 -13.44 6.71
CA LYS A 263 19.92 -14.58 7.27
C LYS A 263 19.20 -15.09 8.52
N ALA A 264 18.87 -14.21 9.47
CA ALA A 264 18.11 -14.57 10.67
C ALA A 264 16.77 -15.22 10.32
N ALA A 265 16.00 -14.62 9.39
CA ALA A 265 14.75 -15.21 8.93
C ALA A 265 14.96 -16.65 8.40
N LYS A 266 15.97 -16.84 7.54
CA LYS A 266 16.27 -18.14 6.94
C LYS A 266 16.72 -19.18 7.96
N GLU A 267 17.61 -18.81 8.90
CA GLU A 267 18.14 -19.73 9.91
C GLU A 267 17.06 -20.26 10.86
N HIS A 268 15.98 -19.49 11.06
CA HIS A 268 14.81 -19.90 11.84
C HIS A 268 13.66 -20.48 11.00
N GLY A 269 13.88 -20.72 9.69
CA GLY A 269 12.84 -21.27 8.81
C GLY A 269 11.62 -20.35 8.66
N ARG A 270 11.84 -19.04 8.64
CA ARG A 270 10.82 -18.00 8.54
C ARG A 270 11.05 -17.08 7.33
N THR A 271 10.01 -16.36 6.95
CA THR A 271 10.09 -15.31 5.92
C THR A 271 10.36 -13.95 6.55
N VAL A 272 10.87 -13.00 5.75
CA VAL A 272 11.02 -11.59 6.17
C VAL A 272 9.69 -11.01 6.67
N THR A 273 8.58 -11.35 6.02
CA THR A 273 7.23 -10.90 6.41
C THR A 273 6.84 -11.38 7.81
N VAL A 274 7.15 -12.63 8.18
CA VAL A 274 6.87 -13.16 9.52
C VAL A 274 7.66 -12.42 10.60
N LEU A 275 8.95 -12.16 10.36
CA LEU A 275 9.78 -11.38 11.29
C LEU A 275 9.27 -9.94 11.40
N MET A 276 8.90 -9.32 10.27
CA MET A 276 8.31 -7.99 10.28
C MET A 276 7.06 -7.96 11.16
N HIS A 277 6.08 -8.84 10.95
CA HIS A 277 4.86 -8.84 11.76
C HIS A 277 5.17 -8.99 13.25
N ALA A 278 6.13 -9.84 13.62
CA ALA A 278 6.58 -9.98 15.01
C ALA A 278 7.13 -8.65 15.57
N PHE A 279 8.04 -7.98 14.86
CA PHE A 279 8.63 -6.73 15.32
C PHE A 279 7.65 -5.56 15.34
N LEU A 280 6.68 -5.51 14.41
CA LEU A 280 5.61 -4.51 14.43
C LEU A 280 4.72 -4.68 15.67
N ALA A 281 4.34 -5.91 16.00
CA ALA A 281 3.51 -6.18 17.18
C ALA A 281 4.24 -5.88 18.50
N LEU A 282 5.53 -6.21 18.58
CA LEU A 282 6.39 -5.86 19.71
C LEU A 282 6.50 -4.34 19.87
N ALA A 283 6.77 -3.63 18.78
CA ALA A 283 6.89 -2.18 18.78
C ALA A 283 5.58 -1.49 19.18
N GLU A 284 4.44 -1.93 18.64
CA GLU A 284 3.15 -1.30 18.96
C GLU A 284 2.78 -1.51 20.42
N THR A 285 2.98 -2.73 20.94
CA THR A 285 2.70 -3.06 22.34
C THR A 285 3.56 -2.22 23.27
N GLU A 286 4.86 -2.13 23.01
CA GLU A 286 5.79 -1.36 23.84
C GLU A 286 5.52 0.14 23.75
N THR A 287 5.30 0.68 22.54
CA THR A 287 5.00 2.10 22.34
C THR A 287 3.71 2.49 23.04
N ALA A 288 2.63 1.71 22.90
CA ALA A 288 1.36 1.99 23.57
C ALA A 288 1.53 2.08 25.09
N LEU A 289 2.27 1.14 25.69
CA LEU A 289 2.53 1.14 27.13
C LEU A 289 3.39 2.33 27.57
N ARG A 290 4.45 2.67 26.83
CA ARG A 290 5.32 3.83 27.13
C ARG A 290 4.56 5.14 27.02
N LEU A 291 3.79 5.35 25.96
CA LEU A 291 2.95 6.54 25.79
C LEU A 291 1.90 6.66 26.90
N ALA A 292 1.33 5.54 27.35
CA ALA A 292 0.40 5.53 28.47
C ALA A 292 1.06 6.01 29.77
N ILE A 293 2.30 5.57 30.06
CA ILE A 293 3.09 6.05 31.20
C ILE A 293 3.44 7.54 31.07
N GLU A 294 3.98 7.94 29.91
CA GLU A 294 4.49 9.28 29.64
C GLU A 294 3.37 10.33 29.58
N SER A 295 2.14 9.94 29.24
CA SER A 295 1.01 10.85 29.16
C SER A 295 0.68 11.55 30.48
N GLY A 296 1.03 10.94 31.63
CA GLY A 296 0.64 11.40 32.95
C GLY A 296 -0.87 11.36 33.23
N ASP A 297 -1.69 10.89 32.27
CA ASP A 297 -3.14 10.85 32.34
C ASP A 297 -3.64 9.51 32.87
N ALA A 298 -4.36 9.54 33.99
CA ALA A 298 -4.80 8.33 34.70
C ALA A 298 -5.74 7.46 33.84
N GLU A 299 -6.67 8.07 33.12
CA GLU A 299 -7.62 7.34 32.26
C GLU A 299 -6.90 6.61 31.12
N THR A 300 -5.94 7.29 30.47
CA THR A 300 -5.13 6.71 29.39
C THR A 300 -4.28 5.56 29.88
N TYR A 301 -3.66 5.76 31.04
CA TYR A 301 -2.88 4.73 31.70
C TYR A 301 -3.75 3.50 31.99
N GLU A 302 -4.87 3.68 32.69
CA GLU A 302 -5.76 2.59 33.09
C GLU A 302 -6.36 1.85 31.90
N LYS A 303 -6.85 2.57 30.88
CA LYS A 303 -7.45 1.95 29.69
C LYS A 303 -6.42 1.20 28.85
N THR A 304 -5.23 1.77 28.64
CA THR A 304 -4.20 1.14 27.80
C THR A 304 -3.55 -0.05 28.49
N VAL A 305 -3.17 0.10 29.77
CA VAL A 305 -2.62 -1.02 30.56
C VAL A 305 -3.68 -2.09 30.77
N GLY A 306 -4.93 -1.71 31.06
CA GLY A 306 -6.05 -2.63 31.17
C GLY A 306 -6.28 -3.43 29.89
N ALA A 307 -6.27 -2.78 28.72
CA ALA A 307 -6.33 -3.46 27.43
C ALA A 307 -5.16 -4.43 27.25
N TYR A 308 -3.93 -4.02 27.60
CA TYR A 308 -2.75 -4.88 27.55
C TYR A 308 -2.87 -6.09 28.47
N GLU A 309 -3.53 -6.02 29.62
CA GLU A 309 -3.67 -7.14 30.56
C GLU A 309 -4.84 -8.07 30.21
N GLN A 310 -5.94 -7.52 29.70
CA GLN A 310 -7.17 -8.26 29.43
C GLN A 310 -7.17 -8.90 28.03
N ALA A 311 -6.39 -8.37 27.09
CA ALA A 311 -6.36 -8.89 25.73
C ALA A 311 -5.97 -10.37 25.69
N THR A 312 -6.71 -11.16 24.94
CA THR A 312 -6.32 -12.55 24.63
C THR A 312 -5.55 -12.61 23.32
N HIS A 313 -5.73 -11.62 22.44
CA HIS A 313 -5.15 -11.61 21.11
C HIS A 313 -4.55 -10.25 20.75
N PHE A 314 -3.52 -10.28 19.91
CA PHE A 314 -3.07 -9.12 19.15
C PHE A 314 -3.71 -9.15 17.76
N LEU A 315 -4.12 -7.99 17.23
CA LEU A 315 -4.87 -7.87 15.98
C LEU A 315 -4.08 -7.06 14.95
N PHE A 316 -3.84 -7.66 13.80
CA PHE A 316 -3.65 -6.94 12.55
C PHE A 316 -5.01 -6.81 11.88
N GLY A 317 -5.54 -5.59 11.82
CA GLY A 317 -6.84 -5.33 11.21
C GLY A 317 -6.86 -5.74 9.75
N PHE A 318 -5.76 -5.47 9.04
CA PHE A 318 -5.58 -5.86 7.64
C PHE A 318 -4.16 -6.35 7.38
N THR A 319 -4.08 -7.47 6.67
CA THR A 319 -2.88 -7.99 6.00
C THR A 319 -3.25 -8.33 4.57
N PHE A 320 -2.32 -8.15 3.63
CA PHE A 320 -2.59 -8.29 2.20
C PHE A 320 -1.96 -9.54 1.61
N VAL A 321 -2.71 -10.25 0.76
CA VAL A 321 -2.20 -11.36 -0.05
C VAL A 321 -2.31 -10.99 -1.52
N ASN A 322 -1.18 -11.08 -2.23
CA ASN A 322 -1.15 -10.86 -3.67
C ASN A 322 -1.37 -12.17 -4.43
N HIS A 323 -2.42 -12.22 -5.26
CA HIS A 323 -2.82 -13.43 -6.00
C HIS A 323 -2.31 -13.47 -7.44
N ARG A 324 -1.65 -12.41 -7.92
CA ARG A 324 -1.26 -12.25 -9.35
C ARG A 324 -0.49 -13.44 -9.90
N HIS A 325 0.39 -14.03 -9.11
CA HIS A 325 1.19 -15.19 -9.50
C HIS A 325 0.37 -16.45 -9.83
N LYS A 326 -0.89 -16.52 -9.40
CA LYS A 326 -1.82 -17.63 -9.63
C LYS A 326 -2.76 -17.40 -10.82
N LEU A 327 -2.88 -16.16 -11.31
CA LEU A 327 -3.89 -15.78 -12.32
C LEU A 327 -3.38 -16.09 -13.73
N GLU A 328 -3.65 -17.29 -14.24
CA GLU A 328 -3.28 -17.67 -15.60
C GLU A 328 -3.86 -16.71 -16.65
N GLY A 329 -3.02 -16.23 -17.57
CA GLY A 329 -3.41 -15.24 -18.59
C GLY A 329 -3.53 -13.79 -18.09
N TYR A 330 -3.26 -13.53 -16.81
CA TYR A 330 -3.32 -12.20 -16.18
C TYR A 330 -2.10 -11.90 -15.29
N LYS A 331 -0.94 -12.52 -15.56
CA LYS A 331 0.23 -12.42 -14.66
C LYS A 331 1.04 -11.12 -14.84
N SER A 332 0.91 -10.46 -15.99
CA SER A 332 1.74 -9.30 -16.34
C SER A 332 0.95 -8.21 -17.09
N LEU A 333 1.47 -6.98 -17.08
CA LEU A 333 0.91 -5.85 -17.83
C LEU A 333 0.89 -6.08 -19.36
N GLN A 334 1.74 -6.99 -19.85
CA GLN A 334 1.83 -7.35 -21.26
C GLN A 334 0.97 -8.57 -21.63
N SER A 335 0.22 -9.13 -20.68
CA SER A 335 -0.68 -10.24 -20.97
C SER A 335 -1.76 -9.79 -21.97
N PRO A 336 -2.19 -10.65 -22.93
CA PRO A 336 -3.19 -10.26 -23.93
C PRO A 336 -4.52 -9.78 -23.33
N ASN A 337 -4.90 -10.34 -22.18
CA ASN A 337 -6.11 -9.97 -21.44
C ASN A 337 -5.87 -8.83 -20.43
N GLY A 338 -4.69 -8.22 -20.45
CA GLY A 338 -4.21 -7.34 -19.40
C GLY A 338 -4.02 -8.06 -18.06
N THR A 339 -4.01 -7.30 -16.97
CA THR A 339 -3.92 -7.82 -15.60
C THR A 339 -4.68 -6.88 -14.67
N PRO A 340 -5.36 -7.39 -13.63
CA PRO A 340 -5.92 -6.52 -12.60
C PRO A 340 -4.79 -5.70 -11.98
N LEU A 341 -4.93 -4.38 -11.99
CA LEU A 341 -3.91 -3.49 -11.43
C LEU A 341 -3.88 -3.56 -9.91
N PHE A 342 -5.03 -3.83 -9.31
CA PHE A 342 -5.17 -4.20 -7.90
C PHE A 342 -5.44 -5.71 -7.81
N ALA A 343 -4.41 -6.51 -7.53
CA ALA A 343 -4.50 -7.98 -7.47
C ALA A 343 -4.26 -8.51 -6.05
N VAL A 344 -4.67 -7.74 -5.06
CA VAL A 344 -4.54 -8.06 -3.64
C VAL A 344 -5.91 -8.21 -3.01
N ASP A 345 -6.03 -9.15 -2.07
CA ASP A 345 -7.14 -9.15 -1.11
C ASP A 345 -6.62 -8.86 0.29
N GLY A 346 -7.52 -8.41 1.17
CA GLY A 346 -7.26 -8.18 2.59
C GLY A 346 -7.85 -9.27 3.47
N THR A 347 -7.16 -9.59 4.58
CA THR A 347 -7.70 -10.39 5.69
C THR A 347 -7.12 -9.89 7.01
N SER A 348 -7.87 -9.99 8.09
CA SER A 348 -7.33 -9.79 9.43
C SER A 348 -6.44 -10.97 9.83
N MET A 349 -5.48 -10.71 10.69
CA MET A 349 -4.62 -11.73 11.29
C MET A 349 -4.61 -11.52 12.80
N VAL A 350 -4.85 -12.59 13.56
CA VAL A 350 -4.90 -12.57 15.02
C VAL A 350 -3.98 -13.65 15.59
N TRP A 351 -3.33 -13.36 16.71
CA TRP A 351 -2.52 -14.35 17.42
C TRP A 351 -2.48 -14.08 18.93
N ASP A 352 -2.03 -15.07 19.70
CA ASP A 352 -2.04 -15.04 21.17
C ASP A 352 -1.18 -13.90 21.76
N MET A 353 -1.81 -13.05 22.57
CA MET A 353 -1.14 -11.94 23.26
C MET A 353 -0.11 -12.40 24.30
N ASN A 354 -0.23 -13.61 24.84
CA ASN A 354 0.70 -14.14 25.84
C ASN A 354 2.13 -14.27 25.32
N ALA A 355 2.31 -14.57 24.03
CA ALA A 355 3.63 -14.58 23.40
C ALA A 355 4.27 -13.18 23.46
N LEU A 356 3.50 -12.13 23.18
CA LEU A 356 3.98 -10.74 23.27
C LEU A 356 4.28 -10.34 24.72
N ARG A 357 3.45 -10.74 25.70
CA ARG A 357 3.71 -10.44 27.13
C ARG A 357 4.98 -11.08 27.68
N LYS A 358 5.42 -12.21 27.11
CA LYS A 358 6.71 -12.82 27.46
C LYS A 358 7.89 -11.93 27.03
N ALA A 359 7.78 -11.28 25.87
CA ALA A 359 8.81 -10.42 25.29
C ALA A 359 8.72 -8.95 25.76
N VAL A 360 7.52 -8.41 25.94
CA VAL A 360 7.23 -7.06 26.41
C VAL A 360 6.54 -7.18 27.76
N LYS A 361 7.31 -7.15 28.84
CA LYS A 361 6.80 -7.25 30.22
C LYS A 361 6.48 -5.85 30.75
N PHE A 362 5.44 -5.74 31.56
CA PHE A 362 5.05 -4.50 32.20
C PHE A 362 5.10 -4.62 33.72
N ASP A 363 5.92 -3.79 34.35
CA ASP A 363 5.96 -3.64 35.80
C ASP A 363 5.09 -2.46 36.24
N LYS A 364 3.91 -2.76 36.79
CA LYS A 364 2.96 -1.78 37.32
C LYS A 364 3.56 -0.92 38.45
N SER A 365 4.39 -1.51 39.30
CA SER A 365 4.94 -0.87 40.50
C SER A 365 5.95 0.22 40.13
N SER A 366 6.86 -0.09 39.21
CA SER A 366 7.87 0.85 38.74
C SER A 366 7.45 1.67 37.51
N LYS A 367 6.28 1.35 36.94
CA LYS A 367 5.77 1.90 35.67
C LYS A 367 6.81 1.79 34.56
N LYS A 368 7.40 0.60 34.40
CA LYS A 368 8.43 0.33 33.39
C LYS A 368 8.00 -0.77 32.43
N VAL A 369 8.35 -0.57 31.17
CA VAL A 369 8.30 -1.62 30.15
C VAL A 369 9.68 -2.29 30.10
N ILE A 370 9.71 -3.62 30.18
CA ILE A 370 10.92 -4.42 30.21
C ILE A 370 10.94 -5.34 28.99
N ARG A 371 12.02 -5.29 28.22
CA ARG A 371 12.24 -6.20 27.09
C ARG A 371 12.86 -7.52 27.56
N GLU A 372 12.38 -8.60 26.99
CA GLU A 372 12.94 -9.94 27.11
C GLU A 372 13.30 -10.44 25.71
N VAL A 373 14.60 -10.58 25.44
CA VAL A 373 15.17 -10.86 24.10
C VAL A 373 15.76 -12.28 23.98
N SER A 374 15.45 -13.15 24.94
CA SER A 374 15.78 -14.57 24.88
C SER A 374 15.11 -15.25 23.69
N ASP A 375 15.75 -16.33 23.21
CA ASP A 375 15.24 -17.08 22.06
C ASP A 375 13.86 -17.70 22.38
N ASP A 376 13.64 -18.17 23.61
CA ASP A 376 12.33 -18.64 24.11
C ASP A 376 11.22 -17.57 23.97
N ALA A 377 11.51 -16.30 24.27
CA ALA A 377 10.52 -15.24 24.19
C ALA A 377 10.30 -14.78 22.74
N ILE A 378 11.37 -14.71 21.95
CA ILE A 378 11.34 -14.12 20.61
C ILE A 378 11.10 -15.16 19.53
N TRP A 379 12.00 -16.13 19.37
CA TRP A 379 11.95 -17.09 18.26
C TRP A 379 10.89 -18.16 18.50
N ASP A 380 10.88 -18.78 19.69
CA ASP A 380 9.91 -19.81 20.07
C ASP A 380 8.57 -19.23 20.55
N GLY A 381 8.56 -17.94 20.91
CA GLY A 381 7.37 -17.19 21.29
C GLY A 381 6.79 -16.39 20.13
N VAL A 382 7.13 -15.10 20.07
CA VAL A 382 6.47 -14.12 19.18
C VAL A 382 6.60 -14.47 17.70
N VAL A 383 7.79 -14.86 17.24
CA VAL A 383 8.03 -15.23 15.84
C VAL A 383 7.33 -16.54 15.47
N ALA A 384 7.25 -17.49 16.40
CA ALA A 384 6.53 -18.75 16.18
C ALA A 384 5.02 -18.54 16.01
N VAL A 385 4.37 -17.78 16.91
CA VAL A 385 2.94 -17.46 16.77
C VAL A 385 2.68 -16.62 15.52
N SER A 386 3.65 -15.77 15.15
CA SER A 386 3.59 -15.00 13.91
C SER A 386 3.60 -15.87 12.66
N GLY A 387 4.54 -16.82 12.61
CA GLY A 387 4.61 -17.80 11.53
C GLY A 387 3.35 -18.65 11.42
N ALA A 388 2.81 -19.09 12.56
CA ALA A 388 1.60 -19.91 12.61
C ALA A 388 0.37 -19.17 12.07
N ALA A 389 0.15 -17.91 12.48
CA ALA A 389 -0.97 -17.12 12.00
C ALA A 389 -0.87 -16.83 10.49
N GLN A 390 0.33 -16.44 10.02
CA GLN A 390 0.56 -16.19 8.60
C GLN A 390 0.34 -17.45 7.76
N ALA A 391 0.79 -18.61 8.23
CA ALA A 391 0.58 -19.89 7.56
C ALA A 391 -0.89 -20.34 7.59
N GLY A 392 -1.66 -19.86 8.58
CA GLY A 392 -3.09 -20.12 8.72
C GLY A 392 -3.97 -19.36 7.74
N ILE A 393 -3.46 -18.34 7.05
CA ILE A 393 -4.22 -17.57 6.05
C ILE A 393 -4.44 -18.43 4.79
N PRO A 394 -5.68 -18.85 4.47
CA PRO A 394 -5.91 -19.69 3.31
C PRO A 394 -5.78 -18.87 2.03
N THR A 395 -4.93 -19.31 1.10
CA THR A 395 -4.65 -18.57 -0.14
C THR A 395 -5.25 -19.22 -1.40
N SER A 396 -6.09 -20.24 -1.27
CA SER A 396 -6.77 -20.84 -2.42
C SER A 396 -7.74 -19.85 -3.08
N PHE A 397 -8.16 -20.13 -4.32
CA PHE A 397 -9.14 -19.28 -4.99
C PHE A 397 -10.51 -19.33 -4.32
N GLU A 398 -10.91 -20.47 -3.77
CA GLU A 398 -12.16 -20.61 -3.00
C GLU A 398 -12.11 -19.70 -1.76
N ALA A 399 -10.97 -19.66 -1.06
CA ALA A 399 -10.80 -18.81 0.09
C ALA A 399 -10.77 -17.31 -0.28
N LEU A 400 -10.14 -16.96 -1.41
CA LEU A 400 -10.20 -15.61 -1.98
C LEU A 400 -11.66 -15.23 -2.26
N HIS A 401 -12.42 -16.07 -2.96
CA HIS A 401 -13.82 -15.81 -3.29
C HIS A 401 -14.70 -15.63 -2.07
N ALA A 402 -14.54 -16.48 -1.05
CA ALA A 402 -15.26 -16.35 0.20
C ALA A 402 -15.00 -14.99 0.86
N ARG A 403 -13.73 -14.55 0.93
CA ARG A 403 -13.38 -13.23 1.49
C ARG A 403 -13.84 -12.07 0.61
N GLU A 404 -13.83 -12.20 -0.71
CA GLU A 404 -14.34 -11.14 -1.59
C GLU A 404 -15.87 -11.01 -1.45
N ALA A 405 -16.60 -12.13 -1.37
CA ALA A 405 -18.04 -12.14 -1.10
C ALA A 405 -18.38 -11.53 0.26
N GLU A 406 -17.66 -11.91 1.31
CA GLU A 406 -17.79 -11.36 2.66
C GLU A 406 -17.61 -9.84 2.68
N LYS A 407 -16.53 -9.34 2.06
CA LYS A 407 -16.28 -7.89 1.98
C LYS A 407 -17.39 -7.17 1.25
N HIS A 408 -17.86 -7.74 0.14
CA HIS A 408 -18.96 -7.16 -0.62
C HIS A 408 -20.26 -7.11 0.19
N ALA A 409 -20.61 -8.20 0.88
CA ALA A 409 -21.78 -8.28 1.74
C ALA A 409 -21.70 -7.30 2.93
N SER A 410 -20.50 -7.09 3.47
CA SER A 410 -20.26 -6.17 4.60
C SER A 410 -20.60 -4.71 4.30
N LEU A 411 -20.66 -4.31 3.02
CA LEU A 411 -20.97 -2.93 2.63
C LEU A 411 -22.39 -2.51 3.03
N ALA A 412 -23.34 -3.45 3.01
CA ALA A 412 -24.73 -3.19 3.40
C ALA A 412 -24.88 -2.93 4.91
N SER A 413 -23.91 -3.37 5.71
CA SER A 413 -23.90 -3.22 7.17
C SER A 413 -22.64 -2.51 7.66
N HIS A 414 -21.95 -1.76 6.80
CA HIS A 414 -20.70 -1.13 7.18
C HIS A 414 -20.96 -0.10 8.27
N ASN A 415 -20.07 -0.06 9.25
CA ASN A 415 -20.10 0.89 10.34
C ASN A 415 -18.74 1.56 10.39
N ASP A 416 -18.68 2.86 10.12
CA ASP A 416 -17.44 3.63 10.10
C ASP A 416 -16.69 3.57 11.45
N ALA A 417 -17.41 3.37 12.56
CA ALA A 417 -16.81 3.16 13.88
C ALA A 417 -15.91 1.90 13.95
N ALA A 418 -16.06 0.95 13.01
CA ALA A 418 -15.15 -0.18 12.89
C ALA A 418 -13.74 0.24 12.43
N LEU A 419 -13.59 1.41 11.80
CA LEU A 419 -12.29 1.96 11.43
C LEU A 419 -11.70 2.87 12.53
N ASP A 420 -12.50 3.27 13.51
CA ASP A 420 -12.09 4.07 14.68
C ASP A 420 -11.37 3.22 15.76
N MET A 421 -10.57 2.25 15.34
CA MET A 421 -9.75 1.43 16.22
C MET A 421 -8.26 1.64 15.96
N ARG A 422 -7.46 1.68 17.04
CA ARG A 422 -6.00 1.69 16.93
C ARG A 422 -5.48 0.28 16.65
N ALA A 423 -5.38 -0.05 15.37
CA ALA A 423 -4.91 -1.35 14.87
C ALA A 423 -3.86 -1.18 13.76
N LEU A 424 -3.11 -2.26 13.49
CA LEU A 424 -2.14 -2.32 12.39
C LEU A 424 -2.81 -2.75 11.08
N MET A 425 -2.53 -2.01 10.01
CA MET A 425 -2.84 -2.38 8.62
C MET A 425 -1.53 -2.53 7.86
N VAL A 426 -1.12 -3.76 7.55
CA VAL A 426 0.25 -4.05 7.13
C VAL A 426 0.31 -4.54 5.71
N SER A 427 1.24 -3.99 4.94
CA SER A 427 1.51 -4.43 3.57
C SER A 427 2.95 -4.87 3.38
N SER A 428 3.12 -6.02 2.73
CA SER A 428 4.42 -6.53 2.29
C SER A 428 4.46 -6.62 0.79
N ILE A 429 5.13 -5.66 0.14
CA ILE A 429 5.23 -5.62 -1.32
C ILE A 429 6.18 -6.73 -1.80
N GLY A 430 7.27 -6.95 -1.08
CA GLY A 430 8.26 -8.00 -1.35
C GLY A 430 9.58 -7.46 -1.88
N ASP A 431 10.37 -8.37 -2.48
CA ASP A 431 11.69 -8.07 -3.04
C ASP A 431 11.59 -7.77 -4.53
N TYR A 432 11.75 -6.50 -4.93
CA TYR A 432 11.64 -6.09 -6.33
C TYR A 432 12.66 -6.81 -7.23
N LYS A 433 13.82 -7.20 -6.67
CA LYS A 433 14.82 -7.97 -7.42
C LYS A 433 14.30 -9.34 -7.83
N GLN A 434 13.65 -10.04 -6.90
CA GLN A 434 13.08 -11.36 -7.15
C GLN A 434 11.84 -11.32 -8.05
N MET A 435 11.11 -10.21 -8.04
CA MET A 435 9.91 -10.01 -8.86
C MET A 435 10.22 -9.47 -10.27
N ASP A 436 11.48 -9.21 -10.59
CA ASP A 436 11.90 -8.55 -11.83
C ASP A 436 11.19 -7.22 -12.10
N ILE A 437 11.23 -6.35 -11.08
CA ILE A 437 10.64 -5.01 -11.11
C ILE A 437 11.77 -4.00 -10.93
N LEU A 438 11.92 -3.09 -11.90
CA LEU A 438 12.92 -2.01 -11.92
C LEU A 438 14.38 -2.47 -11.89
N ASN A 439 14.66 -3.75 -12.08
CA ASN A 439 16.01 -4.32 -12.03
C ASN A 439 16.99 -3.64 -12.99
N LYS A 440 16.53 -3.30 -14.18
CA LYS A 440 17.34 -2.59 -15.18
C LYS A 440 17.65 -1.14 -14.79
N TYR A 441 16.93 -0.56 -13.83
CA TYR A 441 17.13 0.82 -13.36
C TYR A 441 17.81 0.89 -12.00
N LEU A 442 18.38 -0.21 -11.51
CA LEU A 442 19.20 -0.20 -10.31
C LEU A 442 20.39 0.76 -10.49
N PRO A 443 20.78 1.52 -9.45
CA PRO A 443 21.97 2.36 -9.50
C PRO A 443 23.21 1.56 -9.94
N GLY A 444 23.91 2.07 -10.97
CA GLY A 444 25.09 1.42 -11.54
C GLY A 444 24.81 0.38 -12.64
N VAL A 445 23.55 0.00 -12.88
CA VAL A 445 23.17 -0.93 -13.96
C VAL A 445 22.88 -0.19 -15.26
N ASN A 446 22.02 0.83 -15.23
CA ASN A 446 21.70 1.66 -16.39
C ASN A 446 22.30 3.07 -16.21
N LYS A 447 23.06 3.50 -17.22
CA LYS A 447 23.77 4.78 -17.22
C LYS A 447 22.91 5.96 -17.67
N GLU A 448 21.83 5.70 -18.40
CA GLU A 448 20.92 6.72 -18.93
C GLU A 448 19.83 7.10 -17.93
N LEU A 449 19.39 6.14 -17.11
CA LEU A 449 18.40 6.35 -16.05
C LEU A 449 18.64 5.37 -14.92
N SER A 450 18.63 5.87 -13.68
CA SER A 450 18.62 5.02 -12.50
C SER A 450 17.56 5.50 -11.51
N VAL A 451 16.84 4.55 -10.91
CA VAL A 451 15.91 4.80 -9.81
C VAL A 451 16.70 4.65 -8.52
N THR A 452 16.88 5.76 -7.80
CA THR A 452 17.74 5.83 -6.61
C THR A 452 16.98 5.62 -5.31
N GLN A 453 15.68 5.95 -5.28
CA GLN A 453 14.81 5.80 -4.13
C GLN A 453 13.38 5.47 -4.59
N LEU A 454 12.63 4.83 -3.71
CA LEU A 454 11.22 4.48 -3.87
C LEU A 454 10.51 4.80 -2.56
N ASN A 455 9.24 5.21 -2.63
CA ASN A 455 8.36 5.34 -1.49
C ASN A 455 6.96 4.83 -1.82
N HIS A 456 6.31 4.24 -0.82
CA HIS A 456 4.93 3.78 -0.88
C HIS A 456 4.25 4.19 0.42
N SER A 457 3.09 4.84 0.33
CA SER A 457 2.26 5.16 1.48
C SER A 457 0.79 4.95 1.13
N ILE A 458 -0.13 5.31 2.02
CA ILE A 458 -1.54 5.49 1.69
C ILE A 458 -2.05 6.69 2.47
N ARG A 459 -3.03 7.42 1.96
CA ARG A 459 -3.79 8.38 2.75
C ARG A 459 -4.48 7.64 3.89
N ASN A 460 -4.26 8.13 5.10
CA ASN A 460 -4.84 7.59 6.31
C ASN A 460 -5.55 8.70 7.09
N THR A 461 -6.86 8.54 7.27
CA THR A 461 -7.75 9.45 7.99
C THR A 461 -8.27 8.84 9.29
N HIS A 462 -7.85 7.61 9.61
CA HIS A 462 -8.31 6.79 10.73
C HIS A 462 -7.16 6.55 11.73
N PRO A 463 -7.45 6.12 12.98
CA PRO A 463 -6.43 5.85 13.99
C PRO A 463 -5.59 4.59 13.72
N LEU A 464 -5.48 4.16 12.47
CA LEU A 464 -4.67 3.02 12.04
C LEU A 464 -3.19 3.41 11.96
N LEU A 465 -2.31 2.45 12.20
CA LEU A 465 -0.89 2.56 11.88
C LEU A 465 -0.59 1.62 10.70
N VAL A 466 -0.04 2.19 9.64
CA VAL A 466 0.10 1.52 8.35
C VAL A 466 1.60 1.36 8.01
N PRO A 467 2.21 0.23 8.40
CA PRO A 467 3.55 -0.11 7.93
C PRO A 467 3.50 -0.78 6.55
N ILE A 468 4.30 -0.28 5.62
CA ILE A 468 4.52 -0.85 4.29
C ILE A 468 5.98 -1.23 4.15
N VAL A 469 6.25 -2.48 3.77
CA VAL A 469 7.62 -3.00 3.57
C VAL A 469 7.89 -3.36 2.11
N TRP A 470 9.09 -3.01 1.64
CA TRP A 470 9.63 -3.46 0.36
C TRP A 470 11.15 -3.57 0.44
N GLN A 471 11.72 -4.35 -0.48
CA GLN A 471 13.17 -4.38 -0.70
C GLN A 471 13.49 -3.88 -2.09
N TYR A 472 14.41 -2.93 -2.18
CA TYR A 472 14.93 -2.38 -3.43
C TYR A 472 16.40 -2.02 -3.30
N ASN A 473 17.19 -2.30 -4.34
CA ASN A 473 18.63 -2.06 -4.34
C ASN A 473 19.33 -2.60 -3.07
N GLU A 474 18.99 -3.84 -2.71
CA GLU A 474 19.52 -4.58 -1.55
C GLU A 474 19.19 -3.96 -0.18
N ARG A 475 18.38 -2.91 -0.13
CA ARG A 475 17.91 -2.25 1.10
C ARG A 475 16.49 -2.68 1.42
N LEU A 476 16.24 -3.04 2.66
CA LEU A 476 14.90 -3.29 3.19
C LEU A 476 14.35 -2.01 3.82
N SER A 477 13.25 -1.50 3.29
CA SER A 477 12.61 -0.27 3.73
C SER A 477 11.29 -0.58 4.43
N PHE A 478 11.05 0.07 5.56
CA PHE A 478 9.79 0.07 6.29
C PHE A 478 9.31 1.50 6.39
N TYR A 479 8.24 1.82 5.68
CA TYR A 479 7.58 3.11 5.77
C TYR A 479 6.37 2.99 6.67
N PHE A 480 6.22 3.93 7.60
CA PHE A 480 5.17 3.96 8.59
C PHE A 480 4.37 5.23 8.38
N ASN A 481 3.06 5.11 8.19
CA ASN A 481 2.18 6.27 8.17
C ASN A 481 0.93 6.08 9.03
N THR A 482 0.44 7.20 9.53
CA THR A 482 -0.79 7.27 10.30
C THR A 482 -1.45 8.64 10.12
N ALA A 483 -2.70 8.76 10.54
CA ALA A 483 -3.43 10.01 10.52
C ALA A 483 -2.93 10.95 11.64
N ARG A 484 -2.52 12.17 11.28
CA ARG A 484 -2.13 13.23 12.21
C ARG A 484 -3.23 13.58 13.22
N LYS A 485 -4.50 13.38 12.82
CA LYS A 485 -5.67 13.53 13.70
C LYS A 485 -5.59 12.69 14.96
N PHE A 486 -4.88 11.55 14.95
CA PHE A 486 -4.83 10.62 16.07
C PHE A 486 -3.42 10.42 16.66
N HIS A 487 -2.39 10.87 15.96
CA HIS A 487 -1.01 10.72 16.38
C HIS A 487 -0.19 11.99 16.13
N THR A 488 0.80 12.22 16.99
CA THR A 488 1.84 13.24 16.76
C THR A 488 3.05 12.60 16.04
N GLN A 489 3.90 13.43 15.42
CA GLN A 489 5.12 12.92 14.79
C GLN A 489 6.06 12.28 15.82
N GLU A 490 6.14 12.83 17.03
CA GLU A 490 6.96 12.31 18.12
C GLU A 490 6.52 10.91 18.56
N GLN A 491 5.21 10.65 18.56
CA GLN A 491 4.67 9.32 18.86
C GLN A 491 5.01 8.31 17.76
N LEU A 492 4.92 8.72 16.49
CA LEU A 492 5.32 7.87 15.37
C LEU A 492 6.83 7.60 15.37
N ASP A 493 7.65 8.61 15.67
CA ASP A 493 9.10 8.48 15.76
C ASP A 493 9.53 7.60 16.94
N LEU A 494 8.81 7.66 18.07
CA LEU A 494 9.01 6.72 19.18
C LEU A 494 8.71 5.28 18.74
N TYR A 495 7.61 5.07 18.01
CA TYR A 495 7.26 3.76 17.45
C TYR A 495 8.34 3.24 16.50
N THR A 496 8.78 4.03 15.52
CA THR A 496 9.78 3.58 14.54
C THR A 496 11.15 3.37 15.17
N LYS A 497 11.50 4.17 16.19
CA LYS A 497 12.69 3.95 17.01
C LYS A 497 12.63 2.60 17.74
N ILE A 498 11.55 2.32 18.46
CA ILE A 498 11.39 1.05 19.20
C ILE A 498 11.42 -0.14 18.23
N PHE A 499 10.74 -0.03 17.08
CA PHE A 499 10.81 -1.03 16.02
C PHE A 499 12.25 -1.30 15.57
N ARG A 500 13.04 -0.24 15.31
CA ARG A 500 14.44 -0.39 14.91
C ARG A 500 15.30 -1.00 16.03
N GLU A 501 15.06 -0.64 17.28
CA GLU A 501 15.76 -1.22 18.42
C GLU A 501 15.46 -2.73 18.56
N TRP A 502 14.21 -3.17 18.38
CA TRP A 502 13.87 -4.60 18.35
C TRP A 502 14.62 -5.37 17.26
N ILE A 503 14.72 -4.80 16.05
CA ILE A 503 15.52 -5.38 14.97
C ILE A 503 17.00 -5.47 15.38
N HIS A 504 17.54 -4.42 15.99
CA HIS A 504 18.93 -4.40 16.41
C HIS A 504 19.21 -5.48 17.48
N ASP A 505 18.42 -5.50 18.55
CA ASP A 505 18.64 -6.34 19.72
C ASP A 505 18.43 -7.82 19.39
N VAL A 506 17.48 -8.15 18.52
CA VAL A 506 17.16 -9.54 18.14
C VAL A 506 18.01 -10.03 16.98
N VAL A 507 18.34 -9.15 16.01
CA VAL A 507 18.94 -9.56 14.73
C VAL A 507 20.32 -8.96 14.53
N LEU A 508 20.45 -7.63 14.44
CA LEU A 508 21.70 -7.03 13.96
C LEU A 508 22.89 -7.22 14.91
N SER A 509 22.62 -7.40 16.20
CA SER A 509 23.63 -7.69 17.23
C SER A 509 24.09 -9.16 17.26
N LYS A 510 23.33 -10.08 16.65
CA LYS A 510 23.56 -11.53 16.71
C LYS A 510 24.07 -12.14 15.38
N TYR A 511 23.62 -11.64 14.23
CA TYR A 511 23.92 -12.19 12.89
C TYR A 511 24.82 -11.27 12.08
#